data_AF-A0A357YZF2-F1
#
_entry.id   AF-A0A357YZF2-F1
#
_cell.length_a   1.000
_cell.length_b   1.000
_cell.length_c   1.000
_cell.angle_alpha   90.00
_cell.angle_beta   90.00
_cell.angle_gamma   90.00
#
_symmetry.space_group_name_H-M   'P 1'
#
loop_
_entity.id
_entity.type
_entity.pdbx_description
1 polymer ?
#
loop_
_entity_poly.entity_id
_entity_poly.type
_entity_poly.pdbx_seq_one_letter_code
_entity_poly.pdbx_strand_id
1 'polypeptide(L)'
;MKQYVIDGFTLKDYTALKQYFDTYLEAATVGGIYWLDLDSGVLTETQASHKACGPHVFALMLEENALFCELLVRIKTNIRCDCMGYATVEQRNWLVDWADAVLEKLSICV
;
A
#
# COMPACT_ATOMS: atom_id res chain seq x y z
N MET A 1 -3.08 3.38 14.88
CA MET A 1 -2.95 3.55 13.41
C MET A 1 -4.05 2.71 12.77
N LYS A 2 -4.73 3.19 11.72
CA LYS A 2 -5.77 2.40 11.04
C LYS A 2 -5.12 1.58 9.93
N GLN A 3 -5.41 0.29 9.86
CA GLN A 3 -4.80 -0.63 8.90
C GLN A 3 -5.81 -1.68 8.45
N TYR A 4 -5.64 -2.14 7.22
CA TYR A 4 -6.22 -3.37 6.69
C TYR A 4 -5.14 -4.45 6.80
N VAL A 5 -5.49 -5.62 7.35
CA VAL A 5 -4.53 -6.69 7.63
C VAL A 5 -5.04 -7.97 7.01
N ILE A 6 -4.16 -8.64 6.29
CA ILE A 6 -4.36 -10.00 5.79
C ILE A 6 -3.36 -10.89 6.53
N ASP A 7 -3.85 -11.86 7.30
CA ASP A 7 -3.02 -12.80 8.05
C ASP A 7 -3.17 -14.24 7.54
N GLY A 8 -2.49 -15.18 8.19
CA GLY A 8 -2.57 -16.60 7.83
C GLY A 8 -1.61 -17.03 6.73
N PHE A 9 -0.65 -16.19 6.35
CA PHE A 9 0.34 -16.56 5.34
C PHE A 9 1.26 -17.67 5.81
N THR A 10 1.54 -18.60 4.92
CA THR A 10 2.65 -19.54 5.07
C THR A 10 3.96 -18.87 4.64
N LEU A 11 5.09 -19.49 5.00
CA LEU A 11 6.40 -19.03 4.55
C LEU A 11 6.53 -18.98 3.01
N LYS A 12 5.81 -19.87 2.31
CA LYS A 12 5.76 -19.90 0.85
C LYS A 12 5.05 -18.64 0.32
N ASP A 13 3.93 -18.27 0.92
CA ASP A 13 3.15 -17.10 0.53
C ASP A 13 3.93 -15.81 0.77
N TYR A 14 4.55 -15.69 1.95
CA TYR A 14 5.47 -14.60 2.27
C TYR A 14 6.60 -14.47 1.23
N THR A 15 7.25 -15.58 0.88
CA THR A 15 8.36 -15.55 -0.10
C THR A 15 7.88 -15.08 -1.47
N ALA A 16 6.71 -15.54 -1.92
CA ALA A 16 6.12 -15.14 -3.19
C ALA A 16 5.72 -13.65 -3.19
N LEU A 17 5.06 -13.18 -2.13
CA LEU A 17 4.70 -11.77 -1.95
C LEU A 17 5.94 -10.89 -1.90
N LYS A 18 6.97 -11.29 -1.15
CA LYS A 18 8.21 -10.55 -1.03
C LYS A 18 8.88 -10.40 -2.39
N GLN A 19 8.98 -11.49 -3.17
CA GLN A 19 9.54 -11.43 -4.52
C GLN A 19 8.72 -10.51 -5.42
N TYR A 20 7.38 -10.56 -5.33
CA TYR A 20 6.51 -9.67 -6.09
C TYR A 20 6.72 -8.21 -5.70
N PHE A 21 6.73 -7.87 -4.42
CA PHE A 21 6.95 -6.51 -3.93
C PHE A 21 8.34 -5.98 -4.28
N ASP A 22 9.39 -6.79 -4.11
CA ASP A 22 10.76 -6.41 -4.50
C ASP A 22 10.88 -6.13 -6.01
N THR A 23 10.02 -6.74 -6.84
CA THR A 23 10.03 -6.57 -8.30
C THR A 23 9.22 -5.35 -8.75
N TYR A 24 8.07 -5.09 -8.13
CA TYR A 24 7.08 -4.14 -8.64
C TYR A 24 6.87 -2.89 -7.78
N LEU A 25 7.34 -2.88 -6.53
CA LEU A 25 7.17 -1.77 -5.60
C LEU A 25 8.51 -1.16 -5.21
N GLU A 26 8.47 0.09 -4.76
CA GLU A 26 9.63 0.74 -4.17
C GLU A 26 9.75 0.35 -2.69
N ALA A 27 10.85 -0.28 -2.30
CA ALA A 27 11.13 -0.56 -0.89
C ALA A 27 11.49 0.72 -0.13
N ALA A 28 11.00 0.85 1.10
CA ALA A 28 11.41 1.91 2.00
C ALA A 28 12.82 1.64 2.57
N THR A 29 13.41 2.65 3.19
CA THR A 29 14.69 2.51 3.92
C THR A 29 14.58 1.58 5.14
N VAL A 30 13.38 1.46 5.70
CA VAL A 30 13.06 0.50 6.76
C VAL A 30 12.68 -0.82 6.10
N GLY A 31 13.38 -1.89 6.46
CA GLY A 31 13.15 -3.22 5.89
C GLY A 31 11.72 -3.72 6.11
N GLY A 32 11.20 -4.47 5.13
CA GLY A 32 9.84 -5.02 5.16
C GLY A 32 8.73 -4.02 4.76
N ILE A 33 9.07 -2.73 4.59
CA ILE A 33 8.11 -1.71 4.16
C ILE A 33 8.26 -1.41 2.67
N TYR A 34 7.13 -1.33 1.96
CA TYR A 34 7.03 -0.99 0.55
C TYR A 34 6.07 0.17 0.34
N TRP A 35 6.36 1.02 -0.64
CA TRP A 35 5.49 2.11 -1.07
C TRP A 35 4.64 1.65 -2.25
N LEU A 36 3.32 1.69 -2.05
CA LEU A 36 2.34 1.49 -3.12
C LEU A 36 1.84 2.84 -3.60
N ASP A 37 2.19 3.21 -4.83
CA ASP A 37 1.69 4.43 -5.46
C ASP A 37 0.18 4.34 -5.67
N LEU A 38 -0.52 5.38 -5.22
CA LEU A 38 -1.96 5.49 -5.30
C LEU A 38 -2.40 5.83 -6.73
N ASP A 39 -3.38 5.10 -7.26
CA ASP A 39 -3.87 5.33 -8.62
C ASP A 39 -4.46 6.75 -8.78
N SER A 40 -4.17 7.38 -9.91
CA SER A 40 -4.63 8.74 -10.21
C SER A 40 -6.16 8.88 -10.22
N GLY A 41 -6.88 7.80 -10.52
CA GLY A 41 -8.34 7.74 -10.57
C GLY A 41 -9.02 7.73 -9.19
N VAL A 42 -8.28 7.48 -8.11
CA VAL A 42 -8.81 7.47 -6.73
C VAL A 42 -8.23 8.58 -5.85
N LEU A 43 -7.51 9.53 -6.45
CA LEU A 43 -7.02 10.71 -5.73
C LEU A 43 -8.18 11.61 -5.32
N THR A 44 -8.10 12.20 -4.14
CA THR A 44 -9.01 13.30 -3.77
C THR A 44 -8.71 14.54 -4.60
N GLU A 45 -9.65 15.49 -4.63
CA GLU A 45 -9.45 16.78 -5.30
C GLU A 45 -8.16 17.48 -4.81
N THR A 46 -7.94 17.53 -3.50
CA THR A 46 -6.73 18.10 -2.91
C THR A 46 -5.47 17.39 -3.41
N GLN A 47 -5.44 16.05 -3.39
CA GLN A 47 -4.29 15.26 -3.84
C GLN A 47 -4.01 15.42 -5.33
N ALA A 48 -5.05 15.44 -6.16
CA ALA A 48 -4.93 15.67 -7.60
C ALA A 48 -4.44 17.09 -7.94
N SER A 49 -4.86 18.08 -7.14
CA SER A 49 -4.42 19.47 -7.30
C SER A 49 -2.96 19.68 -6.89
N HIS A 50 -2.48 18.94 -5.89
CA HIS A 50 -1.12 19.05 -5.34
C HIS A 50 -0.10 18.19 -6.10
N LYS A 51 0.08 18.45 -7.40
CA LYS A 51 0.97 17.67 -8.27
C LYS A 51 2.43 17.61 -7.80
N ALA A 52 2.93 18.66 -7.15
CA ALA A 52 4.30 18.72 -6.63
C ALA A 52 4.52 17.85 -5.36
N CYS A 53 3.43 17.41 -4.72
CA CYS A 53 3.48 16.55 -3.55
C CYS A 53 3.54 15.06 -3.89
N GLY A 54 3.19 14.69 -5.13
CA GLY A 54 3.17 13.30 -5.58
C GLY A 54 4.55 12.64 -5.69
N PRO A 55 4.61 11.30 -5.71
CA PRO A 55 3.46 10.38 -5.66
C PRO A 55 2.82 10.33 -4.27
N HIS A 56 1.49 10.16 -4.26
CA HIS A 56 0.74 9.81 -3.06
C HIS A 56 0.82 8.30 -2.90
N VAL A 57 1.12 7.82 -1.70
CA VAL A 57 1.43 6.39 -1.49
C VAL A 57 0.76 5.83 -0.26
N PHE A 58 0.48 4.52 -0.28
CA PHE A 58 0.26 3.72 0.92
C PHE A 58 1.55 3.05 1.37
N ALA A 59 1.68 2.87 2.69
CA ALA A 59 2.73 2.03 3.26
C ALA A 59 2.21 0.61 3.41
N LEU A 60 2.91 -0.36 2.83
CA LEU A 60 2.67 -1.78 3.00
C LEU A 60 3.81 -2.36 3.84
N MET A 61 3.50 -3.07 4.91
CA MET A 61 4.48 -3.80 5.70
C MET A 61 4.22 -5.29 5.56
N LEU A 62 5.20 -6.01 5.03
CA LEU A 62 5.14 -7.44 4.81
C LEU A 62 5.95 -8.15 5.90
N GLU A 63 5.27 -8.99 6.67
CA GLU A 63 5.84 -9.88 7.67
C GLU A 63 5.64 -11.34 7.24
N GLU A 64 6.34 -12.28 7.89
CA GLU A 64 6.33 -13.70 7.49
C GLU A 64 4.93 -14.34 7.48
N ASN A 65 4.00 -13.83 8.29
CA ASN A 65 2.66 -14.39 8.47
C ASN A 65 1.52 -13.43 8.11
N ALA A 66 1.81 -12.18 7.71
CA ALA A 66 0.79 -11.18 7.46
C ALA A 66 1.27 -10.02 6.56
N LEU A 67 0.31 -9.40 5.86
CA LEU A 67 0.46 -8.14 5.16
C LEU A 67 -0.35 -7.07 5.88
N PHE A 68 0.31 -5.99 6.25
CA PHE A 68 -0.29 -4.82 6.89
C PHE A 68 -0.32 -3.67 5.89
N CYS A 69 -1.51 -3.24 5.51
CA CYS A 69 -1.71 -2.10 4.62
C CYS A 69 -2.16 -0.90 5.44
N GLU A 70 -1.31 0.13 5.56
CA GLU A 70 -1.64 1.34 6.32
C GLU A 70 -2.74 2.13 5.59
N LEU A 71 -3.83 2.48 6.31
CA LEU A 71 -4.93 3.29 5.76
C LEU A 71 -4.66 4.79 5.87
N LEU A 72 -3.41 5.19 5.62
CA LEU A 72 -2.95 6.57 5.60
C LEU A 72 -2.27 6.83 4.25
N VAL A 73 -2.83 7.76 3.47
CA VAL A 73 -2.19 8.25 2.25
C VAL A 73 -1.06 9.19 2.67
N ARG A 74 0.15 8.85 2.26
CA ARG A 74 1.38 9.59 2.55
C ARG A 74 1.88 10.33 1.31
N ILE A 75 2.72 11.32 1.56
CA ILE A 75 3.63 11.88 0.57
C ILE A 75 5.05 11.82 1.10
N LYS A 76 6.01 11.55 0.22
CA LYS A 76 7.41 11.31 0.61
C LYS A 76 8.19 12.60 0.89
N THR A 77 7.70 13.74 0.38
CA THR A 77 8.46 15.01 0.36
C THR A 77 8.04 16.02 1.44
N ASN A 78 6.74 16.14 1.74
CA ASN A 78 6.23 17.15 2.67
C ASN A 78 5.20 16.58 3.66
N ILE A 79 5.68 16.02 4.77
CA ILE A 79 4.83 15.35 5.77
C ILE A 79 3.76 16.25 6.44
N ARG A 80 3.76 17.56 6.21
CA ARG A 80 2.79 18.51 6.77
C ARG A 80 1.71 18.97 5.77
N CYS A 81 1.74 18.47 4.54
CA CYS A 81 0.69 18.77 3.55
C CYS A 81 -0.67 18.24 4.03
N ASP A 82 -1.71 19.01 3.77
CA ASP A 82 -3.12 18.60 3.93
C ASP A 82 -3.53 17.46 2.98
N CYS A 83 -2.76 17.23 1.91
CA CYS A 83 -2.90 16.11 1.00
C CYS A 83 -2.47 14.75 1.60
N MET A 84 -1.79 14.75 2.76
CA MET A 84 -1.58 13.56 3.60
C MET A 84 -2.77 13.38 4.54
N GLY A 85 -3.35 12.19 4.59
CA GLY A 85 -4.54 11.95 5.39
C GLY A 85 -5.00 10.50 5.40
N TYR A 86 -5.94 10.18 6.28
CA TYR A 86 -6.54 8.84 6.29
C TYR A 86 -7.25 8.56 4.97
N ALA A 87 -7.15 7.32 4.49
CA ALA A 87 -7.78 6.88 3.26
C ALA A 87 -9.29 7.20 3.26
N THR A 88 -9.79 7.71 2.14
CA THR A 88 -11.23 7.77 1.89
C THR A 88 -11.81 6.36 1.74
N VAL A 89 -13.14 6.24 1.71
CA VAL A 89 -13.80 4.94 1.44
C VAL A 89 -13.35 4.37 0.09
N GLU A 90 -13.26 5.21 -0.93
CA GLU A 90 -12.83 4.84 -2.28
C GLU A 90 -11.38 4.34 -2.29
N GLN A 91 -10.45 5.09 -1.68
CA GLN A 91 -9.03 4.71 -1.61
C GLN A 91 -8.80 3.44 -0.78
N ARG A 92 -9.57 3.27 0.30
CA ARG A 92 -9.53 2.05 1.10
C ARG A 92 -10.00 0.85 0.27
N ASN A 93 -11.12 0.97 -0.43
CA ASN A 93 -11.64 -0.13 -1.25
C ASN A 93 -10.66 -0.45 -2.39
N TRP A 94 -10.09 0.57 -3.04
CA TRP A 94 -9.04 0.39 -4.05
C TRP A 94 -7.82 -0.37 -3.50
N LEU A 95 -7.37 -0.07 -2.28
CA LEU A 95 -6.25 -0.76 -1.64
C LEU A 95 -6.58 -2.23 -1.33
N VAL A 96 -7.81 -2.52 -0.91
CA VAL A 96 -8.30 -3.88 -0.68
C VAL A 96 -8.35 -4.64 -2.00
N ASP A 97 -8.98 -4.06 -3.04
CA ASP A 97 -9.08 -4.67 -4.36
C ASP A 97 -7.70 -4.93 -4.98
N TRP A 98 -6.74 -4.01 -4.78
CA TRP A 98 -5.36 -4.20 -5.20
C TRP A 98 -4.71 -5.37 -4.46
N ALA A 99 -4.89 -5.47 -3.15
CA ALA A 99 -4.30 -6.55 -2.35
C ALA A 99 -4.88 -7.91 -2.77
N ASP A 100 -6.20 -8.00 -2.93
CA ASP A 100 -6.89 -9.22 -3.39
C ASP A 100 -6.40 -9.64 -4.78
N ALA A 101 -6.24 -8.68 -5.71
CA ALA A 101 -5.73 -8.96 -7.05
C ALA A 101 -4.27 -9.48 -7.04
N VAL A 102 -3.43 -9.01 -6.11
CA VAL A 102 -2.07 -9.53 -5.94
C VAL A 102 -2.11 -10.96 -5.40
N LEU A 103 -2.95 -11.24 -4.40
CA LEU A 103 -3.09 -12.59 -3.84
C LEU A 103 -3.61 -13.57 -4.90
N GLU A 104 -4.62 -13.19 -5.67
CA GLU A 104 -5.16 -14.00 -6.78
C GLU A 104 -4.08 -14.29 -7.82
N LYS A 105 -3.33 -13.26 -8.24
CA LYS A 105 -2.23 -13.40 -9.21
C LYS A 105 -1.14 -14.37 -8.73
N LEU A 106 -0.88 -14.40 -7.43
CA LEU A 106 0.11 -15.29 -6.81
C LEU A 106 -0.49 -16.64 -6.40
N SER A 107 -1.80 -16.85 -6.61
CA SER A 107 -2.55 -18.03 -6.18
C SER A 107 -2.42 -18.31 -4.68
N ILE A 108 -2.43 -17.24 -3.87
CA ILE A 108 -2.42 -17.31 -2.41
C ILE A 108 -3.87 -17.33 -1.92
N CYS A 109 -4.21 -18.32 -1.10
CA CYS A 109 -5.53 -18.44 -0.48
C CYS A 109 -5.38 -18.28 1.03
N VAL A 110 -6.09 -17.29 1.58
CA VAL A 110 -6.14 -16.97 3.02
C VAL A 110 -7.56 -17.05 3.54
#